data_AF-A0A9D5UCI8-F1
#
_entry.id   AF-A0A9D5UCI8-F1
#
_cell.length_a   1.000
_cell.length_b   1.000
_cell.length_c   1.000
_cell.angle_alpha   90.00
_cell.angle_beta   90.00
_cell.angle_gamma   90.00
#
_symmetry.space_group_name_H-M   'P 1'
#
loop_
_entity.id
_entity.type
_entity.pdbx_description
1 polymer ?
#
loop_
_entity_poly.entity_id
_entity_poly.type
_entity_poly.pdbx_seq_one_letter_code
_entity_poly.pdbx_strand_id
1 'polypeptide(L)'
;MRPTVWTPRQKRTVWLDFKTGRGITDNGSTVRPKIGERRKNPNLTDLLDTAQALGAERIMLTGKVPEVAPGKAHWLIVRTPGWTPGGHWLNKPVTGRFTHDVSGQELEVRTAEEWFGLDELTPTQARDAWSLTGTALAEAVPGAVMFLTPAGTGANAWALSLPKSIDPPTLPGDIAEELHLTSGQHRIEHLTTGPDRCDCGACLPLVDAEATPTLETFSYVDGRFMYAGVCRELGTGPARRLTGSHAADLLELDPYARARFKVRVTVPGDWHHVGLFGVKHEEISAGWHYPNQPGTTWETWADGAEIKIARDAGWIVHPLEAVEFTKARVLDTFADRMVRARERVNAAPDAEPEVRRAAAAALRSMLIQTIGNFASRIKGRTVTVWSARDVPADYVHTIKRFGDAWTYEQPGRPHTERTLPYYRPELAAQVWGRARARVLRGPTGLAGVSGGVLSMDPSTVLGINGDAIYSTVVPSWALPTAQGGGDDGKVGRLRLKGVLRNVPTPRRADERNVLRAKAEAVGVPGWEADV
;
A
#
# COMPACT_ATOMS: atom_id res chain seq x y z
N MET A 1 17.50 -15.53 -11.76
CA MET A 1 16.85 -15.50 -13.08
C MET A 1 16.12 -14.18 -13.24
N ARG A 2 16.43 -13.48 -14.34
CA ARG A 2 15.90 -12.17 -14.66
C ARG A 2 14.39 -12.22 -14.97
N PRO A 3 13.58 -11.25 -14.53
CA PRO A 3 12.17 -11.18 -14.91
C PRO A 3 11.97 -10.98 -16.40
N THR A 4 11.15 -11.84 -17.00
CA THR A 4 10.72 -11.72 -18.40
C THR A 4 9.71 -10.59 -18.53
N VAL A 5 10.03 -9.58 -19.34
CA VAL A 5 9.14 -8.47 -19.68
C VAL A 5 7.88 -8.99 -20.38
N TRP A 6 6.72 -8.43 -20.04
CA TRP A 6 5.45 -8.75 -20.67
C TRP A 6 5.00 -7.59 -21.55
N THR A 7 4.38 -7.95 -22.68
CA THR A 7 3.74 -7.00 -23.60
C THR A 7 2.29 -7.44 -23.83
N PRO A 8 1.42 -7.28 -22.83
CA PRO A 8 0.02 -7.69 -22.96
C PRO A 8 -0.70 -6.80 -23.98
N ARG A 9 -1.69 -7.38 -24.66
CA ARG A 9 -2.62 -6.61 -25.49
C ARG A 9 -3.42 -5.67 -24.59
N GLN A 10 -3.58 -4.42 -25.03
CA GLN A 10 -4.47 -3.47 -24.37
C GLN A 10 -5.92 -3.95 -24.48
N LYS A 11 -6.62 -3.99 -23.33
CA LYS A 11 -8.05 -4.30 -23.28
C LYS A 11 -8.85 -3.05 -23.62
N ARG A 12 -9.86 -3.19 -24.49
CA ARG A 12 -10.82 -2.11 -24.73
C ARG A 12 -11.60 -1.83 -23.46
N THR A 13 -11.47 -0.63 -22.92
CA THR A 13 -12.03 -0.24 -21.63
C THR A 13 -13.15 0.79 -21.81
N VAL A 14 -14.19 0.61 -21.01
CA VAL A 14 -15.23 1.62 -20.81
C VAL A 14 -15.21 2.05 -19.34
N TRP A 15 -15.29 3.35 -19.12
CA TRP A 15 -15.29 3.99 -17.81
C TRP A 15 -16.71 4.39 -17.50
N LEU A 16 -17.31 3.85 -16.44
CA LEU A 16 -18.73 4.04 -16.13
C LEU A 16 -18.90 4.47 -14.68
N ASP A 17 -19.79 5.43 -14.42
CA ASP A 17 -20.23 5.73 -13.07
C ASP A 17 -21.14 4.60 -12.56
N PHE A 18 -20.86 4.07 -11.37
CA PHE A 18 -21.59 2.92 -10.85
C PHE A 18 -23.10 3.18 -10.70
N LYS A 19 -23.48 4.39 -10.27
CA LYS A 19 -24.87 4.72 -9.93
C LYS A 19 -25.72 5.01 -11.17
N THR A 20 -25.14 5.69 -12.15
CA THR A 20 -25.86 6.20 -13.33
C THR A 20 -25.59 5.38 -14.59
N GLY A 21 -24.48 4.64 -14.65
CA GLY A 21 -23.99 3.92 -15.84
C GLY A 21 -23.64 4.81 -17.03
N ARG A 22 -23.64 6.13 -16.85
CA ARG A 22 -23.09 7.07 -17.84
C ARG A 22 -21.57 6.99 -17.80
N GLY A 23 -20.93 7.27 -18.91
CA GLY A 23 -19.49 7.13 -18.96
C GLY A 23 -18.84 7.56 -20.25
N ILE A 24 -17.64 7.06 -20.45
CA ILE A 24 -16.78 7.37 -21.59
C ILE A 24 -15.97 6.13 -21.99
N THR A 25 -15.74 5.94 -23.28
CA THR A 25 -14.83 4.92 -23.79
C THR A 25 -13.38 5.41 -23.77
N ASP A 26 -12.40 4.52 -23.95
CA ASP A 26 -10.98 4.91 -24.03
C ASP A 26 -10.71 5.99 -25.10
N ASN A 27 -11.40 5.94 -26.25
CA ASN A 27 -11.25 6.94 -27.31
C ASN A 27 -11.98 8.27 -27.05
N GLY A 28 -12.66 8.43 -25.90
CA GLY A 28 -13.32 9.67 -25.51
C GLY A 28 -14.79 9.77 -25.93
N SER A 29 -15.39 8.71 -26.48
CA SER A 29 -16.81 8.72 -26.87
C SER A 29 -17.71 8.62 -25.65
N THR A 30 -18.72 9.48 -25.55
CA THR A 30 -19.69 9.45 -24.46
C THR A 30 -20.55 8.19 -24.51
N VAL A 31 -20.78 7.58 -23.36
CA VAL A 31 -21.59 6.37 -23.21
C VAL A 31 -22.88 6.69 -22.46
N ARG A 32 -24.00 6.26 -23.04
CA ARG A 32 -25.30 6.22 -22.36
C ARG A 32 -25.61 4.78 -21.97
N PRO A 33 -26.06 4.52 -20.72
CA PRO A 33 -26.37 3.17 -20.27
C PRO A 33 -27.55 2.59 -21.03
N LYS A 34 -27.49 1.29 -21.31
CA LYS A 34 -28.66 0.49 -21.71
C LYS A 34 -29.43 0.09 -20.46
N ILE A 35 -30.47 0.85 -20.13
CA ILE A 35 -31.31 0.58 -18.95
C ILE A 35 -32.58 -0.12 -19.39
N GLY A 36 -32.95 -1.23 -18.73
CA GLY A 36 -34.23 -1.89 -18.97
C GLY A 36 -35.45 -0.97 -18.74
N GLU A 37 -36.53 -1.22 -19.49
CA GLU A 37 -37.69 -0.32 -19.68
C GLU A 37 -38.36 0.25 -18.41
N ARG A 38 -38.19 -0.40 -17.25
CA ARG A 38 -38.83 0.00 -15.98
C ARG A 38 -37.88 0.59 -14.93
N ARG A 39 -36.59 0.75 -15.24
CA ARG A 39 -35.57 1.18 -14.26
C ARG A 39 -35.09 2.60 -14.56
N LYS A 40 -34.84 3.38 -13.49
CA LYS A 40 -34.23 4.73 -13.58
C LYS A 40 -32.70 4.68 -13.53
N ASN A 41 -32.15 3.72 -12.80
CA ASN A 41 -30.71 3.51 -12.64
C ASN A 41 -30.34 2.09 -13.12
N PRO A 42 -29.17 1.90 -13.74
CA PRO A 42 -28.72 0.60 -14.21
C PRO A 42 -28.40 -0.34 -13.03
N ASN A 43 -28.65 -1.63 -13.22
CA ASN A 43 -28.08 -2.69 -12.39
C ASN A 43 -26.81 -3.28 -13.03
N LEU A 44 -26.23 -4.31 -12.42
CA LEU A 44 -25.03 -4.95 -12.97
C LEU A 44 -25.24 -5.49 -14.39
N THR A 45 -26.36 -6.16 -14.68
CA THR A 45 -26.68 -6.65 -16.03
C THR A 45 -26.70 -5.52 -17.05
N ASP A 46 -27.37 -4.40 -16.73
CA ASP A 46 -27.45 -3.22 -17.61
C ASP A 46 -26.04 -2.67 -17.93
N LEU A 47 -25.12 -2.67 -16.95
CA LEU A 47 -23.72 -2.26 -17.16
C LEU A 47 -22.94 -3.25 -18.03
N LEU A 48 -23.11 -4.55 -17.81
CA LEU A 48 -22.47 -5.59 -18.62
C LEU A 48 -22.94 -5.52 -20.08
N ASP A 49 -24.25 -5.39 -20.32
CA ASP A 49 -24.86 -5.28 -21.65
C ASP A 49 -24.44 -3.98 -22.36
N THR A 50 -24.29 -2.88 -21.61
CA THR A 50 -23.75 -1.62 -22.14
C THR A 50 -22.32 -1.82 -22.63
N ALA A 51 -21.46 -2.46 -21.83
CA ALA A 51 -20.07 -2.71 -22.19
C ALA A 51 -19.93 -3.68 -23.38
N GLN A 52 -20.73 -4.75 -23.39
CA GLN A 52 -20.79 -5.72 -24.48
C GLN A 52 -21.15 -5.06 -25.81
N ALA A 53 -22.16 -4.18 -25.81
CA ALA A 53 -22.59 -3.46 -27.01
C ALA A 53 -21.51 -2.54 -27.60
N LEU A 54 -20.60 -2.06 -26.75
CA LEU A 54 -19.43 -1.26 -27.13
C LEU A 54 -18.23 -2.12 -27.54
N GLY A 55 -18.34 -3.45 -27.44
CA GLY A 55 -17.22 -4.38 -27.63
C GLY A 55 -16.13 -4.22 -26.56
N ALA A 56 -16.46 -3.65 -25.40
CA ALA A 56 -15.52 -3.49 -24.30
C ALA A 56 -15.19 -4.84 -23.66
N GLU A 57 -13.97 -4.95 -23.15
CA GLU A 57 -13.44 -6.15 -22.48
C GLU A 57 -13.20 -5.89 -21.00
N ARG A 58 -13.30 -4.62 -20.59
CA ARG A 58 -13.16 -4.16 -19.22
C ARG A 58 -14.10 -2.99 -18.94
N ILE A 59 -14.77 -3.06 -17.79
CA ILE A 59 -15.45 -1.91 -17.16
C ILE A 59 -14.56 -1.41 -16.02
N MET A 60 -14.25 -0.11 -16.03
CA MET A 60 -13.67 0.59 -14.90
C MET A 60 -14.76 1.44 -14.25
N LEU A 61 -15.24 1.00 -13.10
CA LEU A 61 -16.30 1.68 -12.36
C LEU A 61 -15.75 2.84 -11.55
N THR A 62 -16.39 4.00 -11.65
CA THR A 62 -16.15 5.17 -10.83
C THR A 62 -17.31 5.41 -9.85
N GLY A 63 -17.10 6.31 -8.88
CA GLY A 63 -18.06 6.59 -7.83
C GLY A 63 -18.08 5.52 -6.71
N LYS A 64 -18.87 5.77 -5.67
CA LYS A 64 -18.98 4.90 -4.51
C LYS A 64 -19.72 3.59 -4.85
N VAL A 65 -19.00 2.48 -4.87
CA VAL A 65 -19.58 1.12 -4.93
C VAL A 65 -20.09 0.69 -3.54
N PRO A 66 -21.08 -0.22 -3.45
CA PRO A 66 -21.59 -0.69 -2.17
C PRO A 66 -20.49 -1.38 -1.35
N GLU A 67 -20.41 -1.03 -0.06
CA GLU A 67 -19.47 -1.66 0.87
C GLU A 67 -19.81 -3.14 1.08
N VAL A 68 -18.77 -3.97 1.11
CA VAL A 68 -18.90 -5.40 1.37
C VAL A 68 -18.98 -5.59 2.89
N ALA A 69 -20.19 -5.75 3.41
CA ALA A 69 -20.41 -6.04 4.83
C ALA A 69 -20.59 -7.56 5.05
N PRO A 70 -20.06 -8.13 6.15
CA PRO A 70 -20.32 -9.51 6.53
C PRO A 70 -21.83 -9.81 6.56
N GLY A 71 -22.26 -10.90 5.91
CA GLY A 71 -23.66 -11.32 5.86
C GLY A 71 -24.54 -10.61 4.81
N LYS A 72 -24.06 -9.56 4.13
CA LYS A 72 -24.75 -8.95 2.98
C LYS A 72 -24.28 -9.57 1.66
N ALA A 73 -25.20 -9.70 0.70
CA ALA A 73 -24.84 -10.14 -0.65
C ALA A 73 -23.90 -9.12 -1.30
N HIS A 74 -22.76 -9.59 -1.83
CA HIS A 74 -21.84 -8.72 -2.56
C HIS A 74 -22.49 -8.26 -3.87
N TRP A 75 -22.29 -7.00 -4.27
CA TRP A 75 -22.91 -6.43 -5.48
C TRP A 75 -22.50 -7.10 -6.81
N LEU A 76 -21.49 -7.97 -6.80
CA LEU A 76 -21.07 -8.80 -7.94
C LEU A 76 -21.73 -10.18 -7.93
N ILE A 77 -22.23 -10.60 -6.76
CA ILE A 77 -22.92 -11.88 -6.56
C ILE A 77 -24.42 -11.58 -6.65
N VAL A 78 -24.85 -11.27 -7.87
CA VAL A 78 -26.25 -11.06 -8.23
C VAL A 78 -26.54 -11.84 -9.50
N ARG A 79 -27.80 -12.22 -9.72
CA ARG A 79 -28.17 -12.87 -10.97
C ARG A 79 -28.00 -11.89 -12.13
N THR A 80 -27.24 -12.29 -13.12
CA THR A 80 -26.96 -11.52 -14.35
C THR A 80 -27.46 -12.30 -15.56
N PRO A 81 -28.75 -12.15 -15.96
CA PRO A 81 -29.29 -12.88 -17.12
C PRO A 81 -28.45 -12.64 -18.38
N GLY A 82 -28.15 -13.70 -19.14
CA GLY A 82 -27.29 -13.64 -20.33
C GLY A 82 -25.78 -13.66 -20.04
N TRP A 83 -25.39 -13.74 -18.76
CA TRP A 83 -24.00 -13.75 -18.33
C TRP A 83 -23.73 -14.85 -17.31
N THR A 84 -22.70 -15.64 -17.60
CA THR A 84 -22.14 -16.62 -16.69
C THR A 84 -21.04 -15.98 -15.82
N PRO A 85 -21.16 -15.98 -14.47
CA PRO A 85 -20.10 -15.46 -13.60
C PRO A 85 -18.90 -16.41 -13.55
N GLY A 86 -17.69 -15.84 -13.63
CA GLY A 86 -16.42 -16.54 -13.47
C GLY A 86 -15.82 -16.41 -12.06
N GLY A 87 -14.52 -16.67 -11.93
CA GLY A 87 -13.81 -16.51 -10.66
C GLY A 87 -13.72 -15.04 -10.25
N HIS A 88 -14.50 -14.63 -9.26
CA HIS A 88 -14.48 -13.28 -8.71
C HIS A 88 -13.39 -13.12 -7.63
N TRP A 89 -12.93 -11.90 -7.44
CA TRP A 89 -12.16 -11.50 -6.26
C TRP A 89 -12.97 -10.47 -5.49
N LEU A 90 -13.53 -10.88 -4.35
CA LEU A 90 -14.51 -10.11 -3.59
C LEU A 90 -13.87 -9.21 -2.53
N ASN A 91 -12.61 -9.47 -2.19
CA ASN A 91 -11.83 -8.59 -1.32
C ASN A 91 -11.33 -7.38 -2.12
N LYS A 92 -11.04 -6.26 -1.46
CA LYS A 92 -10.44 -5.10 -2.15
C LYS A 92 -9.03 -5.46 -2.70
N PRO A 93 -8.68 -5.05 -3.93
CA PRO A 93 -9.52 -4.40 -4.94
C PRO A 93 -10.48 -5.41 -5.61
N VAL A 94 -11.76 -5.06 -5.68
CA VAL A 94 -12.83 -5.93 -6.17
C VAL A 94 -12.65 -6.21 -7.67
N THR A 95 -12.82 -7.47 -8.09
CA THR A 95 -12.77 -7.87 -9.50
C THR A 95 -13.89 -8.86 -9.83
N GLY A 96 -14.81 -8.45 -10.69
CA GLY A 96 -15.83 -9.29 -11.31
C GLY A 96 -15.36 -9.82 -12.66
N ARG A 97 -15.72 -11.06 -13.00
CA ARG A 97 -15.41 -11.69 -14.28
C ARG A 97 -16.67 -12.36 -14.80
N PHE A 98 -17.06 -12.05 -16.03
CA PHE A 98 -18.30 -12.53 -16.62
C PHE A 98 -18.03 -12.97 -18.06
N THR A 99 -18.76 -14.00 -18.50
CA THR A 99 -18.74 -14.46 -19.89
C THR A 99 -20.17 -14.37 -20.43
N HIS A 100 -20.36 -13.69 -21.56
CA HIS A 100 -21.68 -13.57 -22.17
C HIS A 100 -22.09 -14.90 -22.82
N ASP A 101 -23.30 -15.38 -22.51
CA ASP A 101 -23.72 -16.76 -22.80
C ASP A 101 -23.78 -17.07 -24.31
N VAL A 102 -24.18 -16.07 -25.12
CA VAL A 102 -24.36 -16.27 -26.57
C VAL A 102 -23.08 -15.99 -27.37
N SER A 103 -22.36 -14.92 -27.03
CA SER A 103 -21.19 -14.46 -27.80
C SER A 103 -19.87 -15.02 -27.29
N GLY A 104 -19.86 -15.63 -26.09
CA GLY A 104 -18.65 -16.07 -25.42
C GLY A 104 -17.71 -14.92 -25.00
N GLN A 105 -18.15 -13.66 -25.11
CA GLN A 105 -17.33 -12.50 -24.80
C GLN A 105 -17.01 -12.47 -23.30
N GLU A 106 -15.72 -12.40 -22.97
CA GLU A 106 -15.25 -12.20 -21.60
C GLU A 106 -15.22 -10.71 -21.25
N LEU A 107 -15.72 -10.39 -20.05
CA LEU A 107 -15.79 -9.03 -19.52
C LEU A 107 -15.31 -9.00 -18.07
N GLU A 108 -14.40 -8.08 -17.78
CA GLU A 108 -13.87 -7.86 -16.44
C GLU A 108 -14.39 -6.55 -15.85
N VAL A 109 -14.94 -6.59 -14.63
CA VAL A 109 -15.47 -5.41 -13.92
C VAL A 109 -14.54 -5.09 -12.77
N ARG A 110 -13.96 -3.88 -12.77
CA ARG A 110 -13.03 -3.40 -11.73
C ARG A 110 -13.43 -1.99 -11.30
N THR A 111 -12.81 -1.49 -10.24
CA THR A 111 -13.03 -0.12 -9.76
C THR A 111 -11.83 0.78 -10.07
N ALA A 112 -12.09 2.03 -10.41
CA ALA A 112 -11.06 3.05 -10.59
C ALA A 112 -10.32 3.35 -9.26
N GLU A 113 -10.97 3.12 -8.11
CA GLU A 113 -10.39 3.17 -6.77
C GLU A 113 -9.12 2.30 -6.65
N GLU A 114 -9.03 1.16 -7.35
CA GLU A 114 -7.83 0.29 -7.33
C GLU A 114 -6.55 1.04 -7.77
N TRP A 115 -6.70 1.97 -8.71
CA TRP A 115 -5.61 2.73 -9.26
C TRP A 115 -5.42 4.04 -8.52
N PHE A 116 -6.50 4.79 -8.36
CA PHE A 116 -6.43 6.18 -7.92
C PHE A 116 -6.65 6.35 -6.43
N GLY A 117 -7.32 5.40 -5.75
CA GLY A 117 -7.67 5.52 -4.33
C GLY A 117 -8.62 6.68 -4.02
N LEU A 118 -9.34 7.19 -5.03
CA LEU A 118 -10.24 8.34 -4.94
C LEU A 118 -11.65 7.92 -5.35
N ASP A 119 -12.62 8.16 -4.47
CA ASP A 119 -14.02 7.71 -4.65
C ASP A 119 -14.87 8.69 -5.48
N GLU A 120 -14.37 9.91 -5.74
CA GLU A 120 -15.15 11.02 -6.31
C GLU A 120 -14.81 11.33 -7.78
N LEU A 121 -13.95 10.55 -8.43
CA LEU A 121 -13.62 10.78 -9.84
C LEU A 121 -14.83 10.51 -10.73
N THR A 122 -15.08 11.43 -11.65
CA THR A 122 -15.99 11.18 -12.77
C THR A 122 -15.35 10.17 -13.76
N PRO A 123 -16.16 9.51 -14.62
CA PRO A 123 -15.63 8.64 -15.67
C PRO A 123 -14.58 9.31 -16.57
N THR A 124 -14.80 10.57 -16.95
CA THR A 124 -13.87 11.37 -17.76
C THR A 124 -12.56 11.60 -17.03
N GLN A 125 -12.61 12.07 -15.77
CA GLN A 125 -11.40 12.31 -14.98
C GLN A 125 -10.61 11.03 -14.75
N ALA A 126 -11.27 9.90 -14.48
CA ALA A 126 -10.60 8.61 -14.31
C ALA A 126 -9.91 8.14 -15.60
N ARG A 127 -10.55 8.30 -16.76
CA ARG A 127 -9.98 7.99 -18.08
C ARG A 127 -8.80 8.90 -18.39
N ASP A 128 -8.92 10.21 -18.15
CA ASP A 128 -7.84 11.16 -18.44
C ASP A 128 -6.65 10.95 -17.50
N ALA A 129 -6.90 10.63 -16.23
CA ALA A 129 -5.84 10.25 -15.27
C ALA A 129 -5.13 8.96 -15.69
N TRP A 130 -5.87 7.98 -16.22
CA TRP A 130 -5.28 6.76 -16.80
C TRP A 130 -4.36 7.08 -17.97
N SER A 131 -4.82 7.89 -18.92
CA SER A 131 -4.02 8.29 -20.09
C SER A 131 -2.79 9.09 -19.68
N LEU A 132 -2.93 10.07 -18.79
CA LEU A 132 -1.81 10.87 -18.28
C LEU A 132 -0.77 9.98 -17.57
N THR A 133 -1.22 9.03 -16.74
CA THR A 133 -0.34 8.05 -16.09
C THR A 133 0.41 7.22 -17.11
N GLY A 134 -0.30 6.70 -18.12
CA GLY A 134 0.28 5.86 -19.18
C GLY A 134 1.35 6.60 -19.99
N THR A 135 1.08 7.85 -20.39
CA THR A 135 2.03 8.69 -21.12
C THR A 135 3.27 8.99 -20.27
N ALA A 136 3.08 9.48 -19.05
CA ALA A 136 4.19 9.81 -18.16
C ALA A 136 5.07 8.59 -17.85
N LEU A 137 4.45 7.41 -17.67
CA LEU A 137 5.15 6.15 -17.45
C LEU A 137 5.95 5.71 -18.69
N ALA A 138 5.33 5.71 -19.87
CA ALA A 138 5.97 5.26 -21.11
C ALA A 138 7.18 6.13 -21.47
N GLU A 139 7.10 7.43 -21.22
CA GLU A 139 8.24 8.34 -21.41
C GLU A 139 9.35 8.11 -20.38
N ALA A 140 9.02 7.66 -19.16
CA ALA A 140 10.00 7.47 -18.08
C ALA A 140 10.63 6.08 -18.12
N VAL A 141 9.87 5.09 -18.59
CA VAL A 141 10.22 3.68 -18.69
C VAL A 141 9.97 3.23 -20.13
N PRO A 142 10.98 3.27 -21.02
CA PRO A 142 10.81 2.86 -22.41
C PRO A 142 10.23 1.46 -22.53
N GLY A 143 9.15 1.31 -23.29
CA GLY A 143 8.43 0.05 -23.48
C GLY A 143 7.40 -0.30 -22.40
N ALA A 144 7.21 0.56 -21.39
CA ALA A 144 6.15 0.36 -20.41
C ALA A 144 4.78 0.65 -21.02
N VAL A 145 3.80 -0.18 -20.66
CA VAL A 145 2.39 -0.01 -21.00
C VAL A 145 1.53 -0.29 -19.77
N MET A 146 0.37 0.33 -19.69
CA MET A 146 -0.57 0.12 -18.57
C MET A 146 -1.20 -1.28 -18.66
N PHE A 147 -1.19 -2.04 -17.56
CA PHE A 147 -1.78 -3.38 -17.48
C PHE A 147 -3.16 -3.33 -16.80
N LEU A 148 -3.67 -4.49 -16.36
CA LEU A 148 -4.92 -4.59 -15.61
C LEU A 148 -4.81 -3.98 -14.20
N THR A 149 -3.69 -4.24 -13.51
CA THR A 149 -3.45 -3.86 -12.11
C THR A 149 -2.26 -2.90 -11.99
N PRO A 150 -2.23 -2.03 -10.95
CA PRO A 150 -1.04 -1.23 -10.64
C PRO A 150 0.18 -2.12 -10.36
N ALA A 151 -0.01 -3.21 -9.60
CA ALA A 151 1.04 -4.18 -9.30
C ALA A 151 1.68 -4.80 -10.56
N GLY A 152 0.87 -5.24 -11.52
CA GLY A 152 1.36 -5.86 -12.75
C GLY A 152 2.09 -4.87 -13.64
N THR A 153 1.57 -3.63 -13.73
CA THR A 153 2.20 -2.54 -14.48
C THR A 153 3.54 -2.17 -13.88
N GLY A 154 3.61 -1.97 -12.56
CA GLY A 154 4.82 -1.60 -11.88
C GLY A 154 5.85 -2.75 -11.83
N ALA A 155 5.43 -4.01 -11.71
CA ALA A 155 6.32 -5.16 -11.81
C ALA A 155 6.98 -5.24 -13.20
N ASN A 156 6.22 -5.03 -14.28
CA ASN A 156 6.77 -4.99 -15.63
C ASN A 156 7.70 -3.78 -15.83
N ALA A 157 7.32 -2.61 -15.30
CA ALA A 157 8.18 -1.43 -15.30
C ALA A 157 9.49 -1.65 -14.54
N TRP A 158 9.48 -2.41 -13.44
CA TRP A 158 10.68 -2.85 -12.75
C TRP A 158 11.53 -3.78 -13.62
N ALA A 159 10.94 -4.78 -14.28
CA ALA A 159 11.66 -5.68 -15.19
C ALA A 159 12.35 -4.94 -16.34
N LEU A 160 11.67 -3.91 -16.89
CA LEU A 160 12.22 -2.98 -17.90
C LEU A 160 13.31 -2.05 -17.35
N SER A 161 13.37 -1.88 -16.02
CA SER A 161 14.30 -0.98 -15.33
C SER A 161 15.50 -1.68 -14.71
N LEU A 162 15.44 -3.00 -14.55
CA LEU A 162 16.55 -3.78 -14.03
C LEU A 162 17.75 -3.67 -14.99
N PRO A 163 18.96 -3.29 -14.54
CA PRO A 163 20.13 -3.21 -15.42
C PRO A 163 20.43 -4.56 -16.09
N LYS A 164 20.85 -4.56 -17.36
CA LYS A 164 21.12 -5.80 -18.11
C LYS A 164 22.25 -6.64 -17.50
N SER A 165 23.18 -6.01 -16.79
CA SER A 165 24.28 -6.64 -16.08
C SER A 165 23.87 -7.38 -14.81
N ILE A 166 22.60 -7.30 -14.40
CA ILE A 166 22.12 -7.85 -13.14
C ILE A 166 21.09 -8.95 -13.41
N ASP A 167 21.41 -10.14 -12.92
CA ASP A 167 20.47 -11.26 -12.80
C ASP A 167 20.39 -11.69 -11.32
N PRO A 168 19.38 -11.19 -10.57
CA PRO A 168 19.22 -11.53 -9.17
C PRO A 168 18.84 -13.02 -9.02
N PRO A 169 19.63 -13.84 -8.30
CA PRO A 169 19.25 -15.20 -7.99
C PRO A 169 18.05 -15.21 -7.04
N THR A 170 17.26 -16.28 -7.11
CA THR A 170 16.14 -16.49 -6.19
C THR A 170 16.65 -16.85 -4.80
N LEU A 171 15.93 -16.44 -3.76
CA LEU A 171 16.25 -16.87 -2.40
C LEU A 171 15.97 -18.37 -2.20
N PRO A 172 16.73 -19.03 -1.31
CA PRO A 172 16.33 -20.30 -0.70
C PRO A 172 14.93 -20.20 -0.07
N GLY A 173 14.17 -21.30 -0.14
CA GLY A 173 12.78 -21.34 0.31
C GLY A 173 12.60 -21.08 1.81
N ASP A 174 13.54 -21.54 2.64
CA ASP A 174 13.56 -21.33 4.09
C ASP A 174 13.75 -19.85 4.45
N ILE A 175 14.68 -19.16 3.77
CA ILE A 175 14.91 -17.72 3.95
C ILE A 175 13.69 -16.93 3.49
N ALA A 176 13.10 -17.30 2.35
CA ALA A 176 11.90 -16.64 1.83
C ALA A 176 10.72 -16.76 2.82
N GLU A 177 10.51 -17.94 3.42
CA GLU A 177 9.45 -18.16 4.41
C GLU A 177 9.72 -17.40 5.72
N GLU A 178 10.97 -17.38 6.18
CA GLU A 178 11.37 -16.58 7.35
C GLU A 178 11.07 -15.07 7.14
N LEU A 179 11.35 -14.54 5.94
CA LEU A 179 11.02 -13.15 5.63
C LEU A 179 9.51 -12.89 5.68
N HIS A 180 8.66 -13.82 5.23
CA HIS A 180 7.20 -13.67 5.34
C HIS A 180 6.72 -13.65 6.78
N LEU A 181 7.27 -14.54 7.60
CA LEU A 181 6.85 -14.69 8.99
C LEU A 181 7.25 -13.47 9.85
N THR A 182 8.33 -12.80 9.45
CA THR A 182 9.02 -11.82 10.29
C THR A 182 8.98 -10.39 9.77
N SER A 183 8.45 -10.14 8.56
CA SER A 183 8.42 -8.80 7.96
C SER A 183 7.00 -8.25 7.91
N GLY A 184 6.66 -7.36 8.84
CA GLY A 184 5.46 -6.53 8.73
C GLY A 184 5.61 -5.45 7.65
N GLN A 185 4.54 -5.11 6.93
CA GLN A 185 4.58 -4.04 5.91
C GLN A 185 4.53 -2.64 6.55
N HIS A 186 3.58 -2.43 7.46
CA HIS A 186 3.29 -1.12 8.06
C HIS A 186 3.48 -1.14 9.57
N ARG A 187 3.82 0.03 10.12
CA ARG A 187 3.76 0.34 11.54
C ARG A 187 2.41 0.99 11.84
N ILE A 188 1.57 0.34 12.65
CA ILE A 188 0.24 0.84 12.99
C ILE A 188 0.15 0.88 14.50
N GLU A 189 -0.01 2.08 15.05
CA GLU A 189 -0.10 2.29 16.49
C GLU A 189 -1.15 3.34 16.80
N HIS A 190 -1.86 3.13 17.90
CA HIS A 190 -2.74 4.10 18.54
C HIS A 190 -2.18 4.36 19.94
N LEU A 191 -1.74 5.60 20.19
CA LEU A 191 -0.90 5.94 21.36
C LEU A 191 -1.66 6.78 22.39
N THR A 192 -2.97 6.82 22.29
CA THR A 192 -3.90 7.49 23.20
C THR A 192 -4.55 6.48 24.15
N THR A 193 -4.87 6.90 25.37
CA THR A 193 -5.70 6.09 26.29
C THR A 193 -7.09 5.88 25.68
N GLY A 194 -7.63 4.66 25.79
CA GLY A 194 -8.93 4.32 25.22
C GLY A 194 -9.09 2.84 24.90
N PRO A 195 -10.22 2.45 24.28
CA PRO A 195 -10.54 1.06 23.95
C PRO A 195 -9.57 0.40 22.97
N ASP A 196 -8.99 1.17 22.05
CA ASP A 196 -8.11 0.65 21.00
C ASP A 196 -6.62 0.73 21.39
N ARG A 197 -6.32 1.01 22.67
CA ARG A 197 -4.95 0.90 23.18
C ARG A 197 -4.50 -0.56 23.14
N CYS A 198 -3.21 -0.79 22.87
CA CYS A 198 -2.66 -2.13 22.97
C CYS A 198 -2.65 -2.60 24.44
N ASP A 199 -3.15 -3.81 24.69
CA ASP A 199 -3.34 -4.40 26.01
C ASP A 199 -2.27 -5.45 26.36
N CYS A 200 -1.21 -5.60 25.55
CA CYS A 200 -0.15 -6.58 25.77
C CYS A 200 0.72 -6.34 27.03
N GLY A 201 0.41 -5.32 27.83
CA GLY A 201 1.15 -4.93 29.03
C GLY A 201 2.44 -4.16 28.76
N ALA A 202 3.05 -4.30 27.58
CA ALA A 202 4.34 -3.70 27.24
C ALA A 202 4.27 -2.45 26.34
N CYS A 203 3.07 -2.06 25.93
CA CYS A 203 2.80 -0.86 25.13
C CYS A 203 2.09 0.20 25.99
N LEU A 204 2.82 1.24 26.37
CA LEU A 204 2.32 2.38 27.13
C LEU A 204 1.79 3.46 26.17
N PRO A 205 0.57 3.99 26.40
CA PRO A 205 0.10 5.17 25.68
C PRO A 205 0.97 6.38 26.02
N LEU A 206 1.08 7.31 25.08
CA LEU A 206 1.82 8.57 25.25
C LEU A 206 0.92 9.76 25.55
N VAL A 207 -0.37 9.66 25.22
CA VAL A 207 -1.36 10.72 25.45
C VAL A 207 -2.53 10.18 26.27
N ASP A 208 -2.86 10.87 27.36
CA ASP A 208 -4.07 10.59 28.12
C ASP A 208 -5.25 11.42 27.60
N ALA A 209 -6.18 10.75 26.92
CA ALA A 209 -7.39 11.35 26.36
C ALA A 209 -8.40 11.79 27.44
N GLU A 210 -8.31 11.29 28.66
CA GLU A 210 -9.17 11.76 29.76
C GLU A 210 -8.63 13.05 30.38
N ALA A 211 -7.31 13.14 30.57
CA ALA A 211 -6.65 14.37 31.02
C ALA A 211 -6.70 15.48 29.97
N THR A 212 -6.63 15.12 28.68
CA THR A 212 -6.73 16.07 27.56
C THR A 212 -7.89 15.66 26.65
N PRO A 213 -9.15 16.02 26.97
CA PRO A 213 -10.32 15.59 26.20
C PRO A 213 -10.48 16.33 24.86
N THR A 214 -9.86 17.49 24.71
CA THR A 214 -9.89 18.30 23.49
C THR A 214 -8.48 18.71 23.10
N LEU A 215 -8.17 18.57 21.81
CA LEU A 215 -6.93 18.99 21.20
C LEU A 215 -7.11 20.39 20.62
N GLU A 216 -6.26 21.32 21.02
CA GLU A 216 -6.16 22.62 20.35
C GLU A 216 -5.78 22.43 18.87
N THR A 217 -4.89 21.47 18.60
CA THR A 217 -4.38 21.17 17.26
C THR A 217 -4.35 19.68 17.02
N PHE A 218 -4.76 19.26 15.83
CA PHE A 218 -4.50 17.93 15.30
C PHE A 218 -3.76 18.11 13.97
N SER A 219 -2.54 17.59 13.88
CA SER A 219 -1.76 17.60 12.65
C SER A 219 -1.64 16.20 12.05
N TYR A 220 -1.66 16.17 10.73
CA TYR A 220 -1.46 14.97 9.93
C TYR A 220 -0.23 15.17 9.05
N VAL A 221 0.82 14.39 9.32
CA VAL A 221 2.05 14.33 8.53
C VAL A 221 2.10 13.00 7.79
N ASP A 222 2.55 13.00 6.53
CA ASP A 222 2.66 11.81 5.68
C ASP A 222 3.94 11.79 4.84
N GLY A 223 4.39 10.61 4.45
CA GLY A 223 5.54 10.42 3.58
C GLY A 223 5.29 10.79 2.11
N ARG A 224 6.03 11.78 1.59
CA ARG A 224 6.04 12.09 0.14
C ARG A 224 6.68 10.93 -0.62
N PHE A 225 5.84 10.11 -1.23
CA PHE A 225 6.24 8.98 -2.08
C PHE A 225 7.30 8.10 -1.39
N MET A 226 7.04 7.76 -0.12
CA MET A 226 8.03 7.24 0.82
C MET A 226 8.85 6.06 0.28
N TYR A 227 8.18 5.07 -0.31
CA TYR A 227 8.83 3.86 -0.81
C TYR A 227 9.89 4.18 -1.89
N ALA A 228 9.67 5.20 -2.72
CA ALA A 228 10.65 5.60 -3.73
C ALA A 228 11.95 6.09 -3.09
N GLY A 229 11.84 6.77 -1.94
CA GLY A 229 12.97 7.32 -1.18
C GLY A 229 13.80 6.27 -0.43
N VAL A 230 13.34 5.04 -0.33
CA VAL A 230 14.02 3.95 0.41
C VAL A 230 14.42 2.76 -0.46
N CYS A 231 14.15 2.80 -1.77
CA CYS A 231 14.54 1.77 -2.75
C CYS A 231 16.04 1.76 -3.10
N ARG A 232 16.82 2.73 -2.64
CA ARG A 232 18.24 2.90 -3.02
C ARG A 232 19.12 1.81 -2.42
N GLU A 233 19.98 1.22 -3.24
CA GLU A 233 21.05 0.31 -2.81
C GLU A 233 20.59 -0.88 -1.97
N LEU A 234 19.48 -1.50 -2.37
CA LEU A 234 19.02 -2.76 -1.76
C LEU A 234 19.97 -3.91 -2.09
N GLY A 235 20.02 -4.87 -1.17
CA GLY A 235 20.60 -6.18 -1.41
C GLY A 235 19.61 -7.15 -2.05
N THR A 236 20.12 -8.15 -2.75
CA THR A 236 19.36 -9.30 -3.26
C THR A 236 20.16 -10.57 -3.04
N GLY A 237 19.65 -11.72 -3.47
CA GLY A 237 20.41 -12.97 -3.40
C GLY A 237 21.77 -12.89 -4.11
N PRO A 238 22.70 -13.83 -3.84
CA PRO A 238 22.57 -14.91 -2.86
C PRO A 238 22.53 -14.36 -1.43
N ALA A 239 21.82 -15.09 -0.56
CA ALA A 239 21.69 -14.75 0.85
C ALA A 239 22.60 -15.65 1.69
N ARG A 240 23.26 -15.07 2.70
CA ARG A 240 24.18 -15.75 3.60
C ARG A 240 23.66 -15.68 5.03
N ARG A 241 23.47 -16.84 5.68
CA ARG A 241 23.15 -16.91 7.10
C ARG A 241 24.41 -16.64 7.93
N LEU A 242 24.27 -15.79 8.95
CA LEU A 242 25.33 -15.40 9.87
C LEU A 242 24.98 -15.84 11.29
N THR A 243 25.97 -16.33 12.02
CA THR A 243 25.90 -16.54 13.47
C THR A 243 25.85 -15.20 14.20
N GLY A 244 25.50 -15.20 15.49
CA GLY A 244 25.45 -13.98 16.31
C GLY A 244 26.75 -13.18 16.31
N SER A 245 27.91 -13.82 16.39
CA SER A 245 29.22 -13.15 16.32
C SER A 245 29.42 -12.43 14.99
N HIS A 246 29.24 -13.13 13.86
CA HIS A 246 29.38 -12.53 12.53
C HIS A 246 28.33 -11.46 12.24
N ALA A 247 27.12 -11.60 12.79
CA ALA A 247 26.07 -10.60 12.69
C ALA A 247 26.43 -9.33 13.48
N ALA A 248 27.03 -9.47 14.66
CA ALA A 248 27.55 -8.35 15.43
C ALA A 248 28.70 -7.65 14.69
N ASP A 249 29.69 -8.39 14.19
CA ASP A 249 30.79 -7.84 13.39
C ASP A 249 30.29 -7.06 12.17
N LEU A 250 29.28 -7.59 11.47
CA LEU A 250 28.66 -6.92 10.33
C LEU A 250 28.02 -5.58 10.72
N LEU A 251 27.30 -5.51 11.84
CA LEU A 251 26.66 -4.28 12.30
C LEU A 251 27.66 -3.20 12.75
N GLU A 252 28.80 -3.59 13.30
CA GLU A 252 29.88 -2.65 13.65
C GLU A 252 30.56 -2.10 12.39
N LEU A 253 30.76 -2.93 11.37
CA LEU A 253 31.40 -2.53 10.11
C LEU A 253 30.47 -1.71 9.19
N ASP A 254 29.21 -2.13 9.05
CA ASP A 254 28.18 -1.45 8.26
C ASP A 254 26.85 -1.41 9.04
N PRO A 255 26.57 -0.32 9.79
CA PRO A 255 25.31 -0.18 10.51
C PRO A 255 24.07 -0.14 9.60
N TYR A 256 24.26 0.02 8.29
CA TYR A 256 23.20 -0.03 7.28
C TYR A 256 23.34 -1.25 6.37
N ALA A 257 23.97 -2.32 6.87
CA ALA A 257 24.15 -3.58 6.15
C ALA A 257 22.83 -4.06 5.54
N ARG A 258 22.94 -4.64 4.33
CA ARG A 258 21.78 -5.10 3.56
C ARG A 258 21.45 -6.49 4.10
N ALA A 259 20.92 -6.52 5.30
CA ALA A 259 20.71 -7.73 6.06
C ALA A 259 19.47 -7.61 6.94
N ARG A 260 18.87 -8.76 7.25
CA ARG A 260 17.82 -8.90 8.26
C ARG A 260 18.43 -9.59 9.46
N PHE A 261 18.30 -8.99 10.63
CA PHE A 261 18.92 -9.48 11.86
C PHE A 261 17.85 -9.94 12.81
N LYS A 262 18.03 -11.13 13.39
CA LYS A 262 17.34 -11.49 14.62
C LYS A 262 18.12 -10.89 15.78
N VAL A 263 17.43 -10.12 16.61
CA VAL A 263 18.03 -9.37 17.72
C VAL A 263 17.27 -9.64 18.99
N ARG A 264 17.98 -9.70 20.11
CA ARG A 264 17.41 -9.47 21.44
C ARG A 264 17.56 -7.99 21.77
N VAL A 265 16.47 -7.36 22.15
CA VAL A 265 16.44 -5.92 22.42
C VAL A 265 15.92 -5.65 23.81
N THR A 266 16.44 -4.60 24.44
CA THR A 266 15.99 -4.12 25.75
C THR A 266 15.71 -2.62 25.67
N VAL A 267 14.53 -2.24 26.15
CA VAL A 267 14.12 -0.83 26.26
C VAL A 267 14.92 -0.17 27.40
N PRO A 268 15.55 1.00 27.17
CA PRO A 268 16.24 1.74 28.23
C PRO A 268 15.35 2.03 29.44
N GLY A 269 15.95 2.07 30.63
CA GLY A 269 15.23 2.28 31.89
C GLY A 269 14.55 3.65 32.01
N ASP A 270 15.02 4.63 31.24
CA ASP A 270 14.56 6.01 31.17
C ASP A 270 13.78 6.32 29.88
N TRP A 271 13.36 5.29 29.13
CA TRP A 271 12.67 5.48 27.88
C TRP A 271 11.20 5.89 28.08
N HIS A 272 10.82 7.03 27.52
CA HIS A 272 9.45 7.55 27.57
C HIS A 272 8.93 7.95 26.19
N HIS A 273 9.20 7.13 25.17
CA HIS A 273 8.80 7.42 23.78
C HIS A 273 8.12 6.20 23.12
N VAL A 274 7.88 6.25 21.82
CA VAL A 274 7.34 5.13 21.03
C VAL A 274 8.28 3.92 21.06
N GLY A 275 7.75 2.71 20.84
CA GLY A 275 8.57 1.51 20.75
C GLY A 275 9.36 1.49 19.44
N LEU A 276 10.57 0.94 19.40
CA LEU A 276 11.39 1.01 18.17
C LEU A 276 11.26 -0.23 17.28
N PHE A 277 10.92 -1.38 17.86
CA PHE A 277 10.78 -2.63 17.12
C PHE A 277 9.39 -3.24 17.25
N GLY A 278 8.89 -3.77 16.13
CA GLY A 278 7.63 -4.48 16.10
C GLY A 278 7.78 -5.90 16.64
N VAL A 279 6.75 -6.36 17.34
CA VAL A 279 6.56 -7.74 17.78
C VAL A 279 5.21 -8.21 17.26
N LYS A 280 5.18 -9.42 16.71
CA LYS A 280 3.94 -10.03 16.26
C LYS A 280 3.11 -10.39 17.50
N HIS A 281 1.84 -10.02 17.51
CA HIS A 281 0.93 -10.42 18.56
C HIS A 281 0.69 -11.94 18.51
N GLU A 282 0.46 -12.58 19.66
CA GLU A 282 0.09 -14.01 19.71
C GLU A 282 -1.23 -14.26 18.97
N GLU A 283 -2.19 -13.34 19.17
CA GLU A 283 -3.42 -13.29 18.38
C GLU A 283 -3.15 -12.71 16.99
N ILE A 284 -3.28 -13.53 15.94
CA ILE A 284 -3.00 -13.13 14.55
C ILE A 284 -3.85 -11.90 14.12
N SER A 285 -5.10 -11.83 14.55
CA SER A 285 -6.03 -10.71 14.26
C SER A 285 -5.56 -9.37 14.81
N ALA A 286 -4.80 -9.37 15.91
CA ALA A 286 -4.26 -8.15 16.53
C ALA A 286 -3.00 -7.63 15.83
N GLY A 287 -2.39 -8.41 14.93
CA GLY A 287 -1.31 -7.94 14.05
C GLY A 287 0.03 -7.75 14.76
N TRP A 288 0.58 -6.53 14.69
CA TRP A 288 1.90 -6.19 15.24
C TRP A 288 1.74 -5.07 16.27
N HIS A 289 2.50 -5.16 17.36
CA HIS A 289 2.59 -4.12 18.39
C HIS A 289 4.04 -3.70 18.61
N TYR A 290 4.28 -2.56 19.28
CA TYR A 290 5.60 -1.94 19.41
C TYR A 290 5.86 -1.60 20.88
N PRO A 291 6.38 -2.56 21.66
CA PRO A 291 6.63 -2.36 23.08
C PRO A 291 7.55 -1.17 23.33
N ASN A 292 7.22 -0.37 24.35
CA ASN A 292 7.96 0.82 24.75
C ASN A 292 8.08 0.99 26.27
N GLN A 293 7.64 0.00 27.05
CA GLN A 293 7.82 -0.01 28.49
C GLN A 293 9.31 -0.18 28.85
N PRO A 294 9.87 0.70 29.70
CA PRO A 294 11.24 0.59 30.19
C PRO A 294 11.60 -0.78 30.77
N GLY A 295 12.79 -1.27 30.45
CA GLY A 295 13.32 -2.55 30.93
C GLY A 295 12.76 -3.79 30.22
N THR A 296 11.69 -3.67 29.43
CA THR A 296 11.14 -4.80 28.69
C THR A 296 12.16 -5.33 27.67
N THR A 297 12.28 -6.66 27.60
CA THR A 297 13.22 -7.37 26.72
C THR A 297 12.49 -8.42 25.89
N TRP A 298 12.81 -8.51 24.60
CA TRP A 298 12.24 -9.51 23.69
C TRP A 298 13.17 -9.79 22.50
N GLU A 299 12.80 -10.78 21.69
CA GLU A 299 13.45 -11.08 20.41
C GLU A 299 12.57 -10.69 19.22
N THR A 300 13.19 -10.15 18.18
CA THR A 300 12.49 -9.77 16.94
C THR A 300 13.45 -9.73 15.76
N TRP A 301 12.90 -9.61 14.55
CA TRP A 301 13.67 -9.43 13.33
C TRP A 301 13.59 -8.00 12.79
N ALA A 302 14.73 -7.38 12.58
CA ALA A 302 14.85 -5.98 12.19
C ALA A 302 15.73 -5.79 10.96
N ASP A 303 15.45 -4.74 10.18
CA ASP A 303 16.38 -4.22 9.17
C ASP A 303 17.51 -3.43 9.86
N GLY A 304 18.70 -3.41 9.24
CA GLY A 304 19.85 -2.65 9.77
C GLY A 304 19.53 -1.18 10.05
N ALA A 305 18.69 -0.54 9.21
CA ALA A 305 18.27 0.85 9.43
C ALA A 305 17.45 1.04 10.72
N GLU A 306 16.63 0.06 11.10
CA GLU A 306 15.87 0.08 12.36
C GLU A 306 16.83 -0.09 13.55
N ILE A 307 17.79 -1.00 13.44
CA ILE A 307 18.82 -1.25 14.47
C ILE A 307 19.68 -0.02 14.71
N LYS A 308 20.11 0.65 13.64
CA LYS A 308 20.89 1.90 13.75
C LYS A 308 20.14 2.96 14.54
N ILE A 309 18.85 3.17 14.24
CA ILE A 309 18.02 4.12 14.97
C ILE A 309 17.91 3.75 16.45
N ALA A 310 17.70 2.47 16.75
CA ALA A 310 17.59 2.00 18.13
C ALA A 310 18.88 2.19 18.92
N ARG A 311 20.03 1.82 18.34
CA ARG A 311 21.35 2.04 18.95
C ARG A 311 21.62 3.53 19.20
N ASP A 312 21.30 4.39 18.23
CA ASP A 312 21.42 5.85 18.39
C ASP A 312 20.53 6.41 19.49
N ALA A 313 19.40 5.76 19.75
CA ALA A 313 18.44 6.10 20.80
C ALA A 313 18.77 5.45 22.15
N GLY A 314 19.92 4.77 22.28
CA GLY A 314 20.38 4.15 23.53
C GLY A 314 19.77 2.78 23.84
N TRP A 315 18.98 2.19 22.94
CA TRP A 315 18.45 0.84 23.14
C TRP A 315 19.56 -0.19 23.08
N ILE A 316 19.48 -1.18 23.95
CA ILE A 316 20.43 -2.29 23.96
C ILE A 316 19.98 -3.27 22.87
N VAL A 317 20.86 -3.55 21.91
CA VAL A 317 20.58 -4.47 20.79
C VAL A 317 21.68 -5.52 20.70
N HIS A 318 21.31 -6.77 20.97
CA HIS A 318 22.19 -7.92 20.89
C HIS A 318 21.85 -8.78 19.65
N PRO A 319 22.70 -8.80 18.61
CA PRO A 319 22.50 -9.65 17.44
C PRO A 319 22.60 -11.13 17.80
N LEU A 320 21.62 -11.93 17.37
CA LEU A 320 21.57 -13.37 17.61
C LEU A 320 21.94 -14.16 16.35
N GLU A 321 21.46 -13.70 15.20
CA GLU A 321 21.76 -14.22 13.88
C GLU A 321 21.35 -13.19 12.81
N ALA A 322 21.78 -13.39 11.57
CA ALA A 322 21.34 -12.55 10.46
C ALA A 322 21.27 -13.31 9.14
N VAL A 323 20.53 -12.74 8.20
CA VAL A 323 20.55 -13.08 6.78
C VAL A 323 21.09 -11.88 6.02
N GLU A 324 22.30 -11.99 5.50
CA GLU A 324 22.96 -10.96 4.69
C GLU A 324 22.65 -11.14 3.21
N PHE A 325 22.40 -10.03 2.52
CA PHE A 325 22.13 -9.97 1.09
C PHE A 325 23.26 -9.25 0.35
N THR A 326 23.45 -9.61 -0.92
CA THR A 326 24.45 -9.00 -1.80
C THR A 326 23.95 -7.67 -2.34
N LYS A 327 24.67 -6.57 -2.11
CA LYS A 327 24.33 -5.23 -2.63
C LYS A 327 24.23 -5.26 -4.16
N ALA A 328 23.07 -4.88 -4.71
CA ALA A 328 22.82 -5.02 -6.15
C ALA A 328 22.07 -3.84 -6.80
N ARG A 329 21.57 -2.85 -6.06
CA ARG A 329 20.89 -1.65 -6.64
C ARG A 329 19.72 -1.99 -7.59
N VAL A 330 19.02 -3.10 -7.33
CA VAL A 330 17.99 -3.67 -8.22
C VAL A 330 16.73 -2.82 -8.37
N LEU A 331 16.48 -1.88 -7.45
CA LEU A 331 15.34 -0.95 -7.50
C LEU A 331 15.72 0.49 -7.81
N ASP A 332 17.01 0.86 -7.85
CA ASP A 332 17.46 2.25 -8.02
C ASP A 332 16.87 2.87 -9.30
N THR A 333 17.12 2.25 -10.45
CA THR A 333 16.64 2.74 -11.75
C THR A 333 15.12 2.76 -11.83
N PHE A 334 14.45 1.76 -11.24
CA PHE A 334 12.99 1.71 -11.21
C PHE A 334 12.42 2.88 -10.39
N ALA A 335 12.92 3.10 -9.18
CA ALA A 335 12.50 4.21 -8.32
C ALA A 335 12.73 5.56 -9.01
N ASP A 336 13.91 5.77 -9.61
CA ASP A 336 14.23 7.03 -10.32
C ASP A 336 13.31 7.26 -11.52
N ARG A 337 12.90 6.21 -12.24
CA ARG A 337 11.93 6.32 -13.32
C ARG A 337 10.52 6.62 -12.80
N MET A 338 10.10 6.00 -11.70
CA MET A 338 8.81 6.30 -11.07
C MET A 338 8.75 7.74 -10.54
N VAL A 339 9.85 8.27 -9.99
CA VAL A 339 9.97 9.68 -9.57
C VAL A 339 9.83 10.59 -10.78
N ARG A 340 10.56 10.35 -11.87
CA ARG A 340 10.45 11.13 -13.11
C ARG A 340 9.05 11.10 -13.72
N ALA A 341 8.39 9.94 -13.72
CA ALA A 341 7.01 9.84 -14.18
C ALA A 341 6.08 10.73 -13.33
N ARG A 342 6.28 10.74 -12.00
CA ARG A 342 5.49 11.58 -11.09
C ARG A 342 5.75 13.07 -11.31
N GLU A 343 7.01 13.47 -11.50
CA GLU A 343 7.37 14.85 -11.81
C GLU A 343 6.69 15.34 -13.10
N ARG A 344 6.64 14.49 -14.14
CA ARG A 344 5.92 14.80 -15.38
C ARG A 344 4.43 14.97 -15.20
N VAL A 345 3.79 14.10 -14.42
CA VAL A 345 2.36 14.25 -14.08
C VAL A 345 2.11 15.58 -13.38
N ASN A 346 2.95 15.94 -12.41
CA ASN A 346 2.80 17.18 -11.66
C ASN A 346 3.04 18.42 -12.54
N ALA A 347 3.96 18.34 -13.49
CA ALA A 347 4.30 19.41 -14.43
C ALA A 347 3.36 19.50 -15.65
N ALA A 348 2.35 18.63 -15.78
CA ALA A 348 1.43 18.63 -16.92
C ALA A 348 0.54 19.91 -16.90
N PRO A 349 0.76 20.87 -17.82
CA PRO A 349 0.13 22.20 -17.72
C PRO A 349 -1.37 22.17 -18.04
N ASP A 350 -1.80 21.28 -18.95
CA ASP A 350 -3.17 21.23 -19.47
C ASP A 350 -4.08 20.27 -18.68
N ALA A 351 -3.55 19.62 -17.64
CA ALA A 351 -4.30 18.64 -16.87
C ALA A 351 -4.99 19.27 -15.65
N GLU A 352 -6.30 19.02 -15.51
CA GLU A 352 -7.08 19.42 -14.34
C GLU A 352 -6.41 18.95 -13.03
N PRO A 353 -6.49 19.73 -11.93
CA PRO A 353 -5.89 19.35 -10.64
C PRO A 353 -6.29 17.95 -10.15
N GLU A 354 -7.54 17.57 -10.32
CA GLU A 354 -8.11 16.27 -9.94
C GLU A 354 -7.49 15.14 -10.77
N VAL A 355 -7.30 15.37 -12.07
CA VAL A 355 -6.66 14.42 -13.01
C VAL A 355 -5.19 14.23 -12.65
N ARG A 356 -4.46 15.31 -12.36
CA ARG A 356 -3.06 15.24 -11.89
C ARG A 356 -2.95 14.50 -10.57
N ARG A 357 -3.84 14.77 -9.61
CA ARG A 357 -3.88 14.10 -8.31
C ARG A 357 -4.13 12.60 -8.46
N ALA A 358 -5.10 12.23 -9.28
CA ALA A 358 -5.41 10.84 -9.58
C ALA A 358 -4.22 10.14 -10.27
N ALA A 359 -3.61 10.75 -11.28
CA ALA A 359 -2.45 10.18 -11.96
C ALA A 359 -1.23 10.01 -11.04
N ALA A 360 -0.96 10.98 -10.16
CA ALA A 360 0.09 10.88 -9.16
C ALA A 360 -0.21 9.75 -8.14
N ALA A 361 -1.48 9.60 -7.76
CA ALA A 361 -1.94 8.50 -6.91
C ALA A 361 -1.79 7.13 -7.61
N ALA A 362 -2.05 7.03 -8.92
CA ALA A 362 -1.81 5.81 -9.69
C ALA A 362 -0.35 5.39 -9.68
N LEU A 363 0.59 6.34 -9.86
CA LEU A 363 2.03 6.07 -9.75
C LEU A 363 2.44 5.64 -8.33
N ARG A 364 1.81 6.23 -7.28
CA ARG A 364 1.98 5.79 -5.89
C ARG A 364 1.49 4.35 -5.71
N SER A 365 0.28 4.04 -6.19
CA SER A 365 -0.32 2.70 -6.13
C SER A 365 0.53 1.66 -6.86
N MET A 366 1.03 1.99 -8.05
CA MET A 366 1.95 1.10 -8.79
C MET A 366 3.18 0.75 -7.97
N LEU A 367 3.84 1.73 -7.36
CA LEU A 367 5.03 1.48 -6.56
C LEU A 367 4.71 0.62 -5.33
N ILE A 368 3.74 1.02 -4.51
CA ILE A 368 3.39 0.32 -3.27
C ILE A 368 2.96 -1.12 -3.56
N GLN A 369 2.07 -1.30 -4.54
CA GLN A 369 1.57 -2.63 -4.87
C GLN A 369 2.64 -3.51 -5.54
N THR A 370 3.60 -2.94 -6.27
CA THR A 370 4.74 -3.69 -6.83
C THR A 370 5.64 -4.21 -5.72
N ILE A 371 5.99 -3.36 -4.75
CA ILE A 371 6.76 -3.79 -3.57
C ILE A 371 6.00 -4.87 -2.80
N GLY A 372 4.70 -4.69 -2.58
CA GLY A 372 3.85 -5.73 -1.97
C GLY A 372 3.82 -7.03 -2.78
N ASN A 373 3.81 -6.94 -4.11
CA ASN A 373 3.77 -8.10 -5.00
C ASN A 373 5.06 -8.93 -4.97
N PHE A 374 6.21 -8.31 -4.68
CA PHE A 374 7.46 -9.05 -4.49
C PHE A 374 7.40 -10.06 -3.34
N ALA A 375 6.63 -9.76 -2.31
CA ALA A 375 6.32 -10.66 -1.19
C ALA A 375 4.90 -11.23 -1.27
N SER A 376 4.28 -11.29 -2.45
CA SER A 376 2.98 -11.94 -2.57
C SER A 376 3.16 -13.45 -2.52
N ARG A 377 2.53 -14.08 -1.53
CA ARG A 377 2.28 -15.53 -1.57
C ARG A 377 1.35 -15.85 -2.73
N ILE A 378 1.41 -17.10 -3.17
CA ILE A 378 0.45 -17.69 -4.12
C ILE A 378 -0.97 -17.48 -3.58
N LYS A 379 -1.77 -16.62 -4.24
CA LYS A 379 -3.15 -16.32 -3.84
C LYS A 379 -4.11 -17.33 -4.46
N GLY A 380 -5.03 -17.85 -3.65
CA GLY A 380 -6.20 -18.59 -4.14
C GLY A 380 -7.19 -17.69 -4.89
N ARG A 381 -8.26 -18.28 -5.42
CA ARG A 381 -9.39 -17.55 -6.04
C ARG A 381 -10.72 -17.99 -5.43
N THR A 382 -11.68 -17.07 -5.34
CA THR A 382 -13.04 -17.38 -4.93
C THR A 382 -13.89 -17.71 -6.16
N VAL A 383 -14.47 -18.90 -6.20
CA VAL A 383 -15.37 -19.34 -7.27
C VAL A 383 -16.81 -19.24 -6.76
N THR A 384 -17.71 -18.67 -7.55
CA THR A 384 -19.14 -18.54 -7.21
C THR A 384 -19.95 -19.54 -8.01
N VAL A 385 -20.88 -20.22 -7.34
CA VAL A 385 -21.83 -21.16 -7.94
C VAL A 385 -23.23 -20.91 -7.37
N TRP A 386 -24.27 -21.29 -8.11
CA TRP A 386 -25.67 -21.04 -7.73
C TRP A 386 -26.36 -22.27 -7.11
N SER A 387 -25.65 -23.40 -7.06
CA SER A 387 -26.07 -24.61 -6.37
C SER A 387 -24.90 -25.15 -5.55
N ALA A 388 -25.16 -25.55 -4.30
CA ALA A 388 -24.15 -26.18 -3.45
C ALA A 388 -23.61 -27.49 -4.06
N ARG A 389 -24.39 -28.14 -4.93
CA ARG A 389 -23.98 -29.37 -5.64
C ARG A 389 -22.88 -29.14 -6.67
N ASP A 390 -22.69 -27.89 -7.10
CA ASP A 390 -21.68 -27.52 -8.10
C ASP A 390 -20.31 -27.22 -7.46
N VAL A 391 -20.20 -27.31 -6.11
CA VAL A 391 -18.93 -27.17 -5.41
C VAL A 391 -18.17 -28.51 -5.46
N PRO A 392 -16.93 -28.56 -5.99
CA PRO A 392 -16.13 -29.78 -5.97
C PRO A 392 -15.86 -30.26 -4.54
N ALA A 393 -15.86 -31.58 -4.34
CA ALA A 393 -15.73 -32.22 -3.02
C ALA A 393 -14.51 -31.71 -2.23
N ASP A 394 -13.37 -31.51 -2.90
CA ASP A 394 -12.12 -31.06 -2.29
C ASP A 394 -12.21 -29.66 -1.64
N TYR A 395 -13.17 -28.82 -2.05
CA TYR A 395 -13.29 -27.43 -1.58
C TYR A 395 -14.49 -27.19 -0.66
N VAL A 396 -15.25 -28.24 -0.32
CA VAL A 396 -16.46 -28.13 0.51
C VAL A 396 -16.20 -27.47 1.86
N HIS A 397 -15.02 -27.69 2.43
CA HIS A 397 -14.59 -27.10 3.72
C HIS A 397 -14.35 -25.59 3.69
N THR A 398 -14.30 -24.97 2.49
CA THR A 398 -14.09 -23.52 2.31
C THR A 398 -15.39 -22.77 1.94
N ILE A 399 -16.52 -23.47 1.89
CA ILE A 399 -17.77 -22.91 1.41
C ILE A 399 -18.25 -21.76 2.30
N LYS A 400 -18.63 -20.67 1.64
CA LYS A 400 -19.33 -19.53 2.24
C LYS A 400 -20.61 -19.27 1.44
N ARG A 401 -21.71 -18.96 2.12
CA ARG A 401 -23.00 -18.63 1.49
C ARG A 401 -23.19 -17.11 1.45
N PHE A 402 -23.59 -16.59 0.28
CA PHE A 402 -23.91 -15.17 0.07
C PHE A 402 -25.29 -15.07 -0.58
N GLY A 403 -26.34 -14.89 0.24
CA GLY A 403 -27.72 -14.95 -0.23
C GLY A 403 -28.06 -16.32 -0.84
N ASP A 404 -28.42 -16.34 -2.12
CA ASP A 404 -28.73 -17.57 -2.87
C ASP A 404 -27.51 -18.20 -3.56
N ALA A 405 -26.34 -17.55 -3.50
CA ALA A 405 -25.11 -18.06 -4.07
C ALA A 405 -24.24 -18.76 -3.03
N TRP A 406 -23.41 -19.68 -3.52
CA TRP A 406 -22.36 -20.37 -2.77
C TRP A 406 -21.01 -20.01 -3.35
N THR A 407 -20.01 -19.83 -2.49
CA THR A 407 -18.64 -19.55 -2.92
C THR A 407 -17.66 -20.51 -2.26
N TYR A 408 -16.60 -20.91 -2.95
CA TYR A 408 -15.51 -21.71 -2.39
C TYR A 408 -14.13 -21.14 -2.78
N GLU A 409 -13.10 -21.42 -1.99
CA GLU A 409 -11.74 -20.97 -2.23
C GLU A 409 -10.92 -22.07 -2.91
N GLN A 410 -10.46 -21.80 -4.13
CA GLN A 410 -9.53 -22.67 -4.83
C GLN A 410 -8.09 -22.21 -4.56
N PRO A 411 -7.18 -23.09 -4.10
CA PRO A 411 -5.78 -22.75 -3.86
C PRO A 411 -5.11 -22.15 -5.10
N GLY A 412 -4.18 -21.22 -4.87
CA GLY A 412 -3.40 -20.66 -5.96
C GLY A 412 -2.41 -21.68 -6.52
N ARG A 413 -1.95 -21.47 -7.75
CA ARG A 413 -0.93 -22.32 -8.38
C ARG A 413 0.48 -21.89 -7.95
N PRO A 414 1.42 -22.83 -7.76
CA PRO A 414 2.84 -22.52 -7.53
C PRO A 414 3.39 -21.50 -8.53
N HIS A 415 4.42 -20.75 -8.11
CA HIS A 415 5.12 -19.86 -9.04
C HIS A 415 5.66 -20.66 -10.22
N THR A 416 5.27 -20.26 -11.42
CA THR A 416 5.81 -20.79 -12.67
C THR A 416 7.21 -20.23 -12.90
N GLU A 417 7.99 -20.84 -13.79
CA GLU A 417 9.28 -20.27 -14.24
C GLU A 417 9.16 -18.80 -14.67
N ARG A 418 8.01 -18.41 -15.22
CA ARG A 418 7.74 -17.04 -15.67
C ARG A 418 7.43 -16.06 -14.54
N THR A 419 6.87 -16.52 -13.42
CA THR A 419 6.47 -15.66 -12.30
C THR A 419 7.47 -15.68 -11.14
N LEU A 420 8.27 -16.74 -11.02
CA LEU A 420 9.31 -16.88 -10.00
C LEU A 420 10.36 -15.74 -10.00
N PRO A 421 10.80 -15.20 -11.15
CA PRO A 421 11.67 -14.02 -11.18
C PRO A 421 11.09 -12.75 -10.54
N TYR A 422 9.77 -12.66 -10.39
CA TYR A 422 9.08 -11.53 -9.76
C TYR A 422 8.85 -11.72 -8.26
N TYR A 423 9.11 -12.92 -7.74
CA TYR A 423 9.04 -13.20 -6.31
C TYR A 423 10.38 -12.83 -5.66
N ARG A 424 10.38 -11.74 -4.89
CA ARG A 424 11.57 -11.08 -4.31
C ARG A 424 11.30 -10.56 -2.89
N PRO A 425 10.94 -11.45 -1.95
CA PRO A 425 10.56 -11.04 -0.59
C PRO A 425 11.65 -10.25 0.14
N GLU A 426 12.94 -10.45 -0.20
CA GLU A 426 14.05 -9.69 0.35
C GLU A 426 14.02 -8.20 -0.01
N LEU A 427 13.50 -7.85 -1.19
CA LEU A 427 13.37 -6.45 -1.61
C LEU A 427 12.23 -5.77 -0.86
N ALA A 428 11.10 -6.47 -0.72
CA ALA A 428 9.96 -5.99 0.06
C ALA A 428 10.34 -5.74 1.53
N ALA A 429 10.97 -6.73 2.17
CA ALA A 429 11.37 -6.65 3.58
C ALA A 429 12.29 -5.46 3.86
N GLN A 430 13.31 -5.23 3.02
CA GLN A 430 14.22 -4.08 3.16
C GLN A 430 13.49 -2.75 2.93
N VAL A 431 12.61 -2.64 1.93
CA VAL A 431 11.83 -1.40 1.71
C VAL A 431 10.93 -1.10 2.90
N TRP A 432 10.24 -2.11 3.45
CA TRP A 432 9.36 -1.93 4.60
C TRP A 432 10.13 -1.55 5.86
N GLY A 433 11.24 -2.22 6.17
CA GLY A 433 12.10 -1.89 7.31
C GLY A 433 12.65 -0.48 7.24
N ARG A 434 13.17 -0.08 6.08
CA ARG A 434 13.68 1.28 5.86
C ARG A 434 12.58 2.34 5.90
N ALA A 435 11.38 2.04 5.42
CA ALA A 435 10.24 2.94 5.52
C ALA A 435 9.82 3.15 6.97
N ARG A 436 9.75 2.09 7.79
CA ARG A 436 9.49 2.20 9.24
C ARG A 436 10.56 3.02 9.94
N ALA A 437 11.83 2.75 9.64
CA ALA A 437 12.96 3.54 10.14
C ALA A 437 12.82 5.03 9.77
N ARG A 438 12.40 5.33 8.53
CA ARG A 438 12.27 6.72 8.04
C ARG A 438 11.20 7.53 8.78
N VAL A 439 10.16 6.88 9.30
CA VAL A 439 9.11 7.52 10.11
C VAL A 439 9.61 7.85 11.51
N LEU A 440 10.47 7.00 12.07
CA LEU A 440 11.13 7.24 13.36
C LEU A 440 12.11 8.40 13.27
N ARG A 441 12.99 8.35 12.27
CA ARG A 441 13.99 9.38 12.02
C ARG A 441 14.29 9.49 10.52
N GLY A 442 14.14 10.68 9.97
CA GLY A 442 14.32 10.93 8.55
C GLY A 442 15.03 12.25 8.23
N PRO A 443 15.53 12.41 7.00
CA PRO A 443 16.23 13.62 6.61
C PRO A 443 15.23 14.72 6.23
N THR A 444 15.62 15.96 6.49
CA THR A 444 14.85 17.19 6.23
C THR A 444 15.69 18.17 5.40
N GLY A 445 15.09 19.28 4.97
CA GLY A 445 15.77 20.43 4.38
C GLY A 445 16.44 21.36 5.40
N LEU A 446 16.18 21.18 6.70
CA LEU A 446 16.79 21.97 7.77
C LEU A 446 18.15 21.36 8.16
N ALA A 447 19.19 22.19 8.19
CA ALA A 447 20.53 21.76 8.57
C ALA A 447 20.56 21.25 10.02
N GLY A 448 21.12 20.05 10.23
CA GLY A 448 21.25 19.44 11.56
C GLY A 448 19.94 18.91 12.18
N VAL A 449 18.78 19.11 11.52
CA VAL A 449 17.49 18.68 12.05
C VAL A 449 17.03 17.39 11.36
N SER A 450 16.85 16.35 12.17
CA SER A 450 16.15 15.13 11.72
C SER A 450 14.65 15.31 11.94
N GLY A 451 13.86 14.87 10.96
CA GLY A 451 12.40 14.76 11.10
C GLY A 451 12.01 13.37 11.59
N GLY A 452 10.71 13.16 11.79
CA GLY A 452 10.16 11.90 12.29
C GLY A 452 9.81 11.94 13.77
N VAL A 453 9.11 10.90 14.23
CA VAL A 453 8.45 10.90 15.54
C VAL A 453 9.44 11.02 16.72
N LEU A 454 10.69 10.54 16.58
CA LEU A 454 11.70 10.62 17.64
C LEU A 454 12.25 12.04 17.86
N SER A 455 11.95 12.97 16.95
CA SER A 455 12.29 14.39 17.13
C SER A 455 11.19 15.19 17.83
N MET A 456 10.07 14.54 18.17
CA MET A 456 8.91 15.17 18.76
C MET A 456 8.84 14.88 20.26
N ASP A 457 8.20 15.78 21.01
CA ASP A 457 7.79 15.47 22.39
C ASP A 457 6.82 14.28 22.39
N PRO A 458 7.13 13.18 23.11
CA PRO A 458 6.28 12.00 23.14
C PRO A 458 4.82 12.30 23.52
N SER A 459 4.59 13.25 24.43
CA SER A 459 3.25 13.63 24.91
C SER A 459 2.37 14.29 23.83
N THR A 460 2.94 14.57 22.65
CA THR A 460 2.22 15.13 21.52
C THR A 460 1.83 14.08 20.47
N VAL A 461 2.32 12.84 20.58
CA VAL A 461 2.20 11.82 19.53
C VAL A 461 0.95 10.96 19.76
N LEU A 462 -0.02 11.07 18.85
CA LEU A 462 -1.30 10.35 18.93
C LEU A 462 -1.26 8.96 18.27
N GLY A 463 -0.33 8.76 17.33
CA GLY A 463 -0.17 7.47 16.66
C GLY A 463 0.60 7.53 15.35
N ILE A 464 0.84 6.35 14.80
CA ILE A 464 1.53 6.14 13.52
C ILE A 464 0.69 5.19 12.67
N ASN A 465 0.60 5.44 11.37
CA ASN A 465 -0.05 4.52 10.43
C ASN A 465 0.72 4.48 9.11
N GLY A 466 1.57 3.46 8.95
CA GLY A 466 2.47 3.36 7.81
C GLY A 466 3.53 4.45 7.86
N ASP A 467 3.52 5.33 6.86
CA ASP A 467 4.37 6.52 6.74
C ASP A 467 3.74 7.81 7.31
N ALA A 468 2.58 7.70 7.96
CA ALA A 468 1.86 8.81 8.56
C ALA A 468 2.11 8.95 10.07
N ILE A 469 2.18 10.20 10.54
CA ILE A 469 2.27 10.59 11.95
C ILE A 469 1.09 11.51 12.28
N TYR A 470 0.44 11.25 13.42
CA TYR A 470 -0.63 12.09 13.95
C TYR A 470 -0.17 12.71 15.27
N SER A 471 -0.35 14.01 15.44
CA SER A 471 0.11 14.68 16.65
C SER A 471 -0.71 15.90 17.04
N THR A 472 -0.48 16.38 18.26
CA THR A 472 -1.15 17.55 18.84
C THR A 472 -0.43 18.86 18.52
N VAL A 473 0.66 18.82 17.76
CA VAL A 473 1.46 19.98 17.37
C VAL A 473 1.77 19.94 15.88
N VAL A 474 2.14 21.07 15.28
CA VAL A 474 2.67 21.09 13.91
C VAL A 474 4.20 21.07 13.98
N PRO A 475 4.87 19.97 13.63
CA PRO A 475 6.33 19.92 13.70
C PRO A 475 6.96 20.80 12.62
N SER A 476 7.90 21.66 13.01
CA SER A 476 8.56 22.61 12.09
C SER A 476 9.27 21.93 10.92
N TRP A 477 9.86 20.76 11.13
CA TRP A 477 10.51 19.99 10.07
C TRP A 477 9.54 19.45 9.00
N ALA A 478 8.23 19.39 9.27
CA ALA A 478 7.23 18.95 8.30
C ALA A 478 6.62 20.11 7.50
N LEU A 479 6.85 21.36 7.93
CA LEU A 479 6.41 22.55 7.20
C LEU A 479 7.27 22.75 5.94
N PRO A 480 6.71 23.33 4.87
CA PRO A 480 7.48 23.72 3.69
C PRO A 480 8.66 24.64 4.05
N THR A 481 9.78 24.46 3.35
CA THR A 481 10.95 25.35 3.47
C THR A 481 10.62 26.83 3.22
N ALA A 482 9.67 27.12 2.32
CA ALA A 482 9.16 28.48 2.08
C ALA A 482 8.52 29.14 3.33
N GLN A 483 8.14 28.34 4.33
CA GLN A 483 7.58 28.80 5.60
C GLN A 483 8.56 28.62 6.77
N GLY A 484 9.86 28.50 6.47
CA GLY A 484 10.90 28.26 7.49
C GLY A 484 10.94 26.82 8.02
N GLY A 485 10.26 25.89 7.35
CA GLY A 485 10.23 24.48 7.72
C GLY A 485 11.28 23.59 7.05
N GLY A 486 11.16 22.28 7.24
CA GLY A 486 12.10 21.27 6.74
C GLY A 486 11.62 20.43 5.56
N ASP A 487 10.45 20.68 5.01
CA ASP A 487 9.99 20.01 3.80
C ASP A 487 10.55 20.71 2.54
N ASP A 488 11.55 20.07 1.93
CA ASP A 488 12.27 20.54 0.73
C ASP A 488 11.69 20.00 -0.59
N GLY A 489 10.48 19.42 -0.56
CA GLY A 489 9.83 18.88 -1.77
C GLY A 489 10.35 17.51 -2.21
N LYS A 490 11.45 17.01 -1.65
CA LYS A 490 12.06 15.75 -2.11
C LYS A 490 11.25 14.52 -1.71
N VAL A 491 11.51 13.42 -2.41
CA VAL A 491 10.90 12.11 -2.17
C VAL A 491 11.46 11.51 -0.87
N GLY A 492 10.65 10.75 -0.14
CA GLY A 492 11.04 10.17 1.15
C GLY A 492 11.13 11.18 2.30
N ARG A 493 10.58 12.39 2.11
CA ARG A 493 10.37 13.39 3.16
C ARG A 493 9.02 13.18 3.84
N LEU A 494 8.97 13.42 5.14
CA LEU A 494 7.71 13.56 5.86
C LEU A 494 7.25 15.01 5.69
N ARG A 495 5.99 15.20 5.30
CA ARG A 495 5.40 16.52 5.01
C ARG A 495 4.06 16.67 5.71
N LEU A 496 3.71 17.90 6.05
CA LEU A 496 2.40 18.22 6.56
C LEU A 496 1.34 18.07 5.45
N LYS A 497 0.25 17.35 5.76
CA LYS A 497 -0.87 17.09 4.85
C LYS A 497 -2.15 17.78 5.27
N GLY A 498 -2.32 18.04 6.55
CA GLY A 498 -3.54 18.63 7.08
C GLY A 498 -3.40 19.09 8.52
N VAL A 499 -4.16 20.12 8.89
CA VAL A 499 -4.27 20.59 10.27
C VAL A 499 -5.74 20.87 10.60
N LEU A 500 -6.18 20.40 11.76
CA LEU A 500 -7.46 20.76 12.36
C LEU A 500 -7.21 21.47 13.69
N ARG A 501 -8.20 22.27 14.12
CA ARG A 501 -8.19 22.98 15.39
C ARG A 501 -9.39 22.58 16.23
N ASN A 502 -9.22 22.58 17.55
CA ASN A 502 -10.28 22.38 18.53
C ASN A 502 -11.13 21.13 18.26
N VAL A 503 -10.46 19.97 18.19
CA VAL A 503 -11.10 18.67 17.92
C VAL A 503 -11.03 17.78 19.16
N PRO A 504 -11.96 16.82 19.32
CA PRO A 504 -11.85 15.82 20.39
C PRO A 504 -10.57 14.99 20.26
N THR A 505 -9.98 14.61 21.39
CA THR A 505 -8.87 13.66 21.40
C THR A 505 -9.38 12.28 21.00
N PRO A 506 -8.82 11.64 19.95
CA PRO A 506 -9.32 10.35 19.50
C PRO A 506 -8.98 9.25 20.52
N ARG A 507 -10.00 8.54 21.01
CA ARG A 507 -9.85 7.38 21.91
C ARG A 507 -9.80 6.05 21.15
N ARG A 508 -10.15 6.08 19.87
CA ARG A 508 -10.16 4.94 18.95
C ARG A 508 -9.42 5.24 17.65
N ALA A 509 -8.99 4.19 16.97
CA ALA A 509 -8.27 4.29 15.71
C ALA A 509 -9.17 4.80 14.56
N ASP A 510 -10.46 4.46 14.58
CA ASP A 510 -11.44 4.94 13.59
C ASP A 510 -11.74 6.44 13.75
N GLU A 511 -11.91 6.93 14.98
CA GLU A 511 -12.03 8.36 15.31
C GLU A 511 -10.82 9.15 14.77
N ARG A 512 -9.60 8.64 15.01
CA ARG A 512 -8.38 9.24 14.45
C ARG A 512 -8.39 9.23 12.92
N ASN A 513 -8.85 8.15 12.29
CA ASN A 513 -8.93 8.07 10.82
C ASN A 513 -9.95 9.06 10.24
N VAL A 514 -11.04 9.34 10.96
CA VAL A 514 -12.00 10.41 10.63
C VAL A 514 -11.34 11.79 10.71
N LEU A 515 -10.57 12.05 11.78
CA LEU A 515 -9.81 13.30 11.91
C LEU A 515 -8.77 13.46 10.79
N ARG A 516 -8.05 12.39 10.45
CA ARG A 516 -7.12 12.38 9.29
C ARG A 516 -7.83 12.79 8.01
N ALA A 517 -8.96 12.16 7.68
CA ALA A 517 -9.70 12.45 6.45
C ALA A 517 -10.17 13.91 6.40
N LYS A 518 -10.67 14.43 7.53
CA LYS A 518 -11.04 15.85 7.67
C LYS A 518 -9.82 16.78 7.52
N ALA A 519 -8.69 16.45 8.16
CA ALA A 519 -7.47 17.24 8.09
C ALA A 519 -6.94 17.32 6.65
N GLU A 520 -6.93 16.20 5.93
CA GLU A 520 -6.50 16.15 4.53
C GLU A 520 -7.44 16.94 3.61
N ALA A 521 -8.76 16.91 3.87
CA ALA A 521 -9.73 17.71 3.13
C ALA A 521 -9.58 19.22 3.36
N VAL A 522 -9.24 19.62 4.59
CA VAL A 522 -8.95 21.03 4.94
C VAL A 522 -7.59 21.47 4.37
N GLY A 523 -6.62 20.56 4.31
CA GLY A 523 -5.25 20.88 3.93
C GLY A 523 -4.51 21.68 5.00
N VAL A 524 -3.48 22.42 4.57
CA VAL A 524 -2.70 23.27 5.46
C VAL A 524 -3.24 24.70 5.37
N PRO A 525 -3.72 25.32 6.48
CA PRO A 525 -4.28 26.67 6.45
C PRO A 525 -3.31 27.68 5.80
N GLY A 526 -3.79 28.43 4.81
CA GLY A 526 -2.97 29.39 4.04
C GLY A 526 -2.21 28.81 2.86
N TRP A 527 -2.49 27.57 2.44
CA TRP A 527 -1.85 26.89 1.32
C TRP A 527 -2.88 26.23 0.39
N GLU A 528 -2.75 26.44 -0.92
CA GLU A 528 -3.36 25.57 -1.95
C GLU A 528 -2.52 24.29 -2.05
N ALA A 529 -3.14 23.13 -1.89
CA ALA A 529 -2.42 21.86 -1.85
C ALA A 529 -1.60 21.62 -3.14
N ASP A 530 -0.27 21.56 -3.03
CA ASP A 530 0.57 21.06 -4.12
C ASP A 530 0.21 19.59 -4.39
N VAL A 531 -0.29 19.35 -5.61
CA VAL A 531 -0.78 18.05 -6.11
C VAL A 531 0.35 17.01 -6.20
#